data_AF-A0A924IFH6-F1
#
_entry.id   AF-A0A924IFH6-F1
#
_cell.length_a   1.000
_cell.length_b   1.000
_cell.length_c   1.000
_cell.angle_alpha   90.00
_cell.angle_beta   90.00
_cell.angle_gamma   90.00
#
_symmetry.space_group_name_H-M   'P 1'
#
loop_
_entity.id
_entity.type
_entity.pdbx_description
1 polymer ?
#
loop_
_entity_poly.entity_id
_entity_poly.type
_entity_poly.pdbx_seq_one_letter_code
_entity_poly.pdbx_strand_id
1 'polypeptide(L)'
;MGITVIDQGPELYWFVSNALLLDEIPLKHLQSIQTGERNILQELPEIVILNGDDKSLLPEQFISKMRNHVFARNTLFIVMTSDTSIEFKKALLIAGAGQILYRGRGYSPSPKFFASLVKWFLNNKNPDAQIFDYKPVPFPTEAEFTTYGRIGWISSTHCMIEANVDLNPGQSIEISNSLFDELDIKNVKLECVEKNKVGRYYQYANSILCKISSKDQFKDPKKLDAWIQNNHEASKHKPIKVVYFENDPEYRDEIKLMIKADKRYCARGYTDLKEFQEILDYQLPHLVLIDRSLIQKDKAKFEAMRTFVKSHFCYCVTYANSELFSVEEFKKNYEFAMHSPTPIDLPLLESMIQKLEEKLPDNLKTDDKKIYFNKHSGYSRLSLHASCKLTEIAINGAGVELPFSISNFCACEISSNAFSVANLGRAQFFRSFISKANNDSTKGKYHRLVFMGQNVKDNDLVKEAIELITEFGYERWLKGETQADESKIKKP
;
A
#
# COMPACT_ATOMS: atom_id res chain seq x y z
N MET A 1 -1.94 -12.11 -17.91
CA MET A 1 -2.72 -12.35 -16.67
C MET A 1 -2.25 -13.68 -16.12
N GLY A 2 -1.54 -13.66 -14.99
CA GLY A 2 -0.94 -14.86 -14.42
C GLY A 2 -1.14 -14.87 -12.91
N ILE A 3 -1.36 -16.05 -12.36
CA ILE A 3 -1.49 -16.28 -10.93
C ILE A 3 -0.31 -17.11 -10.46
N THR A 4 0.36 -16.63 -9.42
CA THR A 4 1.46 -17.35 -8.78
C THR A 4 1.01 -17.87 -7.43
N VAL A 5 1.20 -19.17 -7.19
CA VAL A 5 0.97 -19.82 -5.89
C VAL A 5 2.33 -20.12 -5.28
N ILE A 6 2.59 -19.55 -4.09
CA ILE A 6 3.80 -19.83 -3.31
C ILE A 6 3.39 -20.72 -2.13
N ASP A 7 3.77 -21.99 -2.24
CA ASP A 7 3.50 -23.03 -1.25
C ASP A 7 4.61 -24.07 -1.26
N GLN A 8 5.18 -24.39 -0.09
CA GLN A 8 6.10 -25.53 0.04
C GLN A 8 5.39 -26.87 -0.17
N GLY A 9 4.11 -26.96 0.22
CA GLY A 9 3.29 -28.13 0.02
C GLY A 9 2.60 -28.15 -1.35
N PRO A 10 2.00 -29.30 -1.74
CA PRO A 10 1.13 -29.37 -2.90
C PRO A 10 -0.31 -28.93 -2.59
N GLU A 11 -0.73 -28.84 -1.33
CA GLU A 11 -2.14 -28.74 -0.97
C GLU A 11 -2.79 -27.43 -1.41
N LEU A 12 -2.10 -26.29 -1.22
CA LEU A 12 -2.64 -24.99 -1.64
C LEU A 12 -2.70 -24.92 -3.16
N TYR A 13 -1.63 -25.36 -3.83
CA TYR A 13 -1.59 -25.36 -5.29
C TYR A 13 -2.67 -26.26 -5.88
N TRP A 14 -2.87 -27.45 -5.33
CA TRP A 14 -3.92 -28.36 -5.74
C TRP A 14 -5.31 -27.76 -5.56
N PHE A 15 -5.58 -27.11 -4.43
CA PHE A 15 -6.84 -26.40 -4.19
C PHE A 15 -7.08 -25.30 -5.24
N VAL A 16 -6.08 -24.43 -5.46
CA VAL A 16 -6.18 -23.31 -6.41
C VAL A 16 -6.35 -23.82 -7.84
N SER A 17 -5.58 -24.83 -8.23
CA SER A 17 -5.65 -25.44 -9.56
C SER A 17 -7.01 -26.04 -9.84
N ASN A 18 -7.59 -26.77 -8.88
CA ASN A 18 -8.93 -27.32 -9.03
C ASN A 18 -10.01 -26.23 -9.06
N ALA A 19 -9.87 -25.19 -8.24
CA ALA A 19 -10.83 -24.10 -8.21
C ALA A 19 -10.88 -23.33 -9.54
N LEU A 20 -9.74 -23.19 -10.21
CA LEU A 20 -9.60 -22.41 -11.45
C LEU A 20 -9.48 -23.28 -12.72
N LEU A 21 -9.74 -24.58 -12.61
CA LEU A 21 -9.51 -25.56 -13.68
C LEU A 21 -10.26 -25.20 -14.98
N LEU A 22 -11.47 -24.66 -14.85
CA LEU A 22 -12.34 -24.30 -15.97
C LEU A 22 -12.06 -22.91 -16.54
N ASP A 23 -11.17 -22.13 -15.93
CA ASP A 23 -10.98 -20.72 -16.26
C ASP A 23 -9.77 -20.48 -17.18
N GLU A 24 -8.99 -21.52 -17.48
CA GLU A 24 -7.78 -21.48 -18.32
C GLU A 24 -6.76 -20.39 -17.91
N ILE A 25 -6.80 -19.96 -16.64
CA ILE A 25 -5.90 -18.93 -16.13
C ILE A 25 -4.50 -19.55 -15.93
N PRO A 26 -3.43 -18.95 -16.49
CA PRO A 26 -2.07 -19.41 -16.28
C PRO A 26 -1.71 -19.43 -14.79
N LEU A 27 -1.40 -20.63 -14.28
CA LEU A 27 -1.05 -20.88 -12.89
C LEU A 27 0.40 -21.35 -12.77
N LYS A 28 1.15 -20.73 -11.85
CA LYS A 28 2.53 -21.11 -11.55
C LYS A 28 2.69 -21.51 -10.10
N HIS A 29 3.21 -22.70 -9.84
CA HIS A 29 3.56 -23.17 -8.49
C HIS A 29 5.03 -22.87 -8.20
N LEU A 30 5.31 -22.25 -7.07
CA LEU A 30 6.65 -21.98 -6.59
C LEU A 30 6.79 -22.48 -5.15
N GLN A 31 7.82 -23.28 -4.90
CA GLN A 31 8.05 -23.90 -3.59
C GLN A 31 9.00 -23.11 -2.68
N SER A 32 9.52 -21.97 -3.16
CA SER A 32 10.44 -21.15 -2.37
C SER A 32 10.15 -19.67 -2.50
N ILE A 33 10.47 -18.94 -1.43
CA ILE A 33 10.38 -17.48 -1.35
C ILE A 33 11.25 -16.84 -2.42
N GLN A 34 12.50 -17.29 -2.56
CA GLN A 34 13.49 -16.69 -3.45
C GLN A 34 13.05 -16.80 -4.92
N THR A 35 12.52 -17.96 -5.31
CA THR A 35 11.93 -18.14 -6.64
C THR A 35 10.66 -17.32 -6.79
N GLY A 36 9.85 -17.21 -5.74
CA GLY A 36 8.68 -16.34 -5.66
C GLY A 36 9.00 -14.87 -5.93
N GLU A 37 9.99 -14.31 -5.24
CA GLU A 37 10.43 -12.93 -5.44
C GLU A 37 10.89 -12.69 -6.87
N ARG A 38 11.77 -13.56 -7.38
CA ARG A 38 12.28 -13.46 -8.75
C ARG A 38 11.12 -13.52 -9.75
N ASN A 39 10.18 -14.44 -9.56
CA ASN A 39 9.04 -14.59 -10.44
C ASN A 39 8.13 -13.35 -10.43
N ILE A 40 7.77 -12.83 -9.26
CA ILE A 40 6.90 -11.66 -9.16
C ILE A 40 7.53 -10.47 -9.88
N LEU A 41 8.85 -10.28 -9.75
CA LEU A 41 9.57 -9.17 -10.36
C LEU A 41 9.80 -9.33 -11.87
N GLN A 42 9.70 -10.53 -12.41
CA GLN A 42 9.94 -10.82 -13.82
C GLN A 42 8.65 -10.99 -14.62
N GLU A 43 7.68 -11.71 -14.06
CA GLU A 43 6.44 -12.09 -14.75
C GLU A 43 5.25 -11.21 -14.36
N LEU A 44 5.39 -10.37 -13.32
CA LEU A 44 4.37 -9.41 -12.89
C LEU A 44 2.97 -10.04 -12.73
N PRO A 45 2.83 -11.11 -11.93
CA PRO A 45 1.54 -11.74 -11.73
C PRO A 45 0.55 -10.74 -11.12
N GLU A 46 -0.70 -10.83 -11.56
CA GLU A 46 -1.78 -9.98 -11.04
C GLU A 46 -2.20 -10.42 -9.65
N ILE A 47 -2.12 -11.72 -9.37
CA ILE A 47 -2.44 -12.31 -8.07
C ILE A 47 -1.31 -13.23 -7.62
N VAL A 48 -0.93 -13.08 -6.36
CA VAL A 48 -0.02 -13.98 -5.65
C VAL A 48 -0.78 -14.59 -4.48
N ILE A 49 -0.84 -15.91 -4.44
CA ILE A 49 -1.49 -16.68 -3.37
C ILE A 49 -0.41 -17.29 -2.49
N LEU A 50 -0.46 -17.01 -1.20
CA LEU A 50 0.56 -17.40 -0.23
C LEU A 50 -0.01 -18.41 0.76
N ASN A 51 0.73 -19.46 1.05
CA ASN A 51 0.47 -20.31 2.21
C ASN A 51 0.86 -19.57 3.49
N GLY A 52 -0.13 -19.07 4.24
CA GLY A 52 0.10 -18.31 5.46
C GLY A 52 0.55 -19.16 6.66
N ASP A 53 0.45 -20.48 6.58
CA ASP A 53 0.92 -21.39 7.63
C ASP A 53 2.40 -21.79 7.45
N ASP A 54 3.00 -21.43 6.31
CA ASP A 54 4.41 -21.66 6.06
C ASP A 54 5.25 -20.67 6.87
N LYS A 55 5.81 -21.16 7.98
CA LYS A 55 6.68 -20.37 8.86
C LYS A 55 7.98 -19.93 8.19
N SER A 56 8.42 -20.59 7.12
CA SER A 56 9.57 -20.12 6.37
C SER A 56 9.21 -18.89 5.54
N LEU A 57 7.99 -18.83 5.00
CA LEU A 57 7.52 -17.77 4.12
C LEU A 57 7.39 -16.43 4.83
N LEU A 58 6.97 -16.43 6.11
CA LEU A 58 6.70 -15.22 6.91
C LEU A 58 5.89 -14.21 6.07
N PRO A 59 4.63 -14.53 5.74
CA PRO A 59 3.87 -13.87 4.68
C PRO A 59 3.79 -12.35 4.86
N GLU A 60 3.66 -11.85 6.09
CA GLU A 60 3.67 -10.42 6.39
C GLU A 60 5.00 -9.74 5.99
N GLN A 61 6.13 -10.40 6.21
CA GLN A 61 7.45 -9.89 5.82
C GLN A 61 7.63 -9.97 4.32
N PHE A 62 7.19 -11.08 3.70
CA PHE A 62 7.24 -11.27 2.26
C PHE A 62 6.41 -10.24 1.50
N ILE A 63 5.14 -10.06 1.87
CA ILE A 63 4.25 -9.07 1.25
C ILE A 63 4.84 -7.67 1.43
N SER A 64 5.27 -7.32 2.65
CA SER A 64 5.89 -6.03 2.92
C SER A 64 7.12 -5.81 2.04
N LYS A 65 7.99 -6.82 1.89
CA LYS A 65 9.14 -6.77 0.98
C LYS A 65 8.71 -6.54 -0.45
N MET A 66 7.75 -7.32 -0.95
CA MET A 66 7.31 -7.25 -2.35
C MET A 66 6.63 -5.94 -2.70
N ARG A 67 5.74 -5.43 -1.85
CA ARG A 67 5.07 -4.13 -2.04
C ARG A 67 6.04 -2.95 -2.19
N ASN A 68 7.30 -3.11 -1.78
CA ASN A 68 8.32 -2.08 -1.98
C ASN A 68 8.87 -2.02 -3.41
N HIS A 69 8.69 -3.07 -4.20
CA HIS A 69 9.07 -3.08 -5.61
C HIS A 69 7.95 -2.45 -6.43
N VAL A 70 8.29 -1.52 -7.33
CA VAL A 70 7.31 -0.78 -8.16
C VAL A 70 6.39 -1.73 -8.95
N PHE A 71 7.01 -2.79 -9.47
CA PHE A 71 6.42 -3.87 -10.25
C PHE A 71 5.36 -4.70 -9.51
N ALA A 72 5.50 -4.89 -8.19
CA ALA A 72 4.62 -5.76 -7.41
C ALA A 72 3.51 -4.98 -6.68
N ARG A 73 3.34 -3.69 -6.96
CA ARG A 73 2.38 -2.84 -6.22
C ARG A 73 0.94 -3.05 -6.61
N ASN A 74 0.70 -3.40 -7.86
CA ASN A 74 -0.65 -3.71 -8.31
C ASN A 74 -0.98 -5.19 -8.11
N THR A 75 0.01 -6.01 -7.77
CA THR A 75 -0.19 -7.42 -7.43
C THR A 75 -1.09 -7.53 -6.20
N LEU A 76 -2.13 -8.34 -6.32
CA LEU A 76 -2.99 -8.71 -5.21
C LEU A 76 -2.36 -9.87 -4.44
N PHE A 77 -2.18 -9.71 -3.14
CA PHE A 77 -1.78 -10.82 -2.27
C PHE A 77 -3.01 -11.43 -1.59
N ILE A 78 -3.23 -12.73 -1.80
CA ILE A 78 -4.22 -13.53 -1.08
C ILE A 78 -3.47 -14.48 -0.17
N VAL A 79 -3.75 -14.46 1.14
CA VAL A 79 -3.13 -15.36 2.11
C VAL A 79 -4.12 -16.43 2.52
N MET A 80 -3.75 -17.70 2.34
CA MET A 80 -4.55 -18.84 2.81
C MET A 80 -3.91 -19.44 4.07
N THR A 81 -4.60 -19.41 5.20
CA THR A 81 -4.03 -19.77 6.52
C THR A 81 -5.04 -20.50 7.42
N SER A 82 -4.54 -21.29 8.36
CA SER A 82 -5.31 -21.85 9.47
C SER A 82 -5.30 -20.96 10.72
N ASP A 83 -4.42 -19.96 10.78
CA ASP A 83 -4.30 -19.03 11.90
C ASP A 83 -5.43 -17.98 11.86
N THR A 84 -6.32 -18.06 12.85
CA THR A 84 -7.47 -17.15 13.00
C THR A 84 -7.23 -16.00 13.97
N SER A 85 -6.00 -15.85 14.49
CA SER A 85 -5.66 -14.81 15.48
C SER A 85 -5.85 -13.40 14.90
N ILE A 86 -6.31 -12.48 15.75
CA ILE A 86 -6.57 -11.09 15.34
C ILE A 86 -5.23 -10.39 15.05
N GLU A 87 -4.20 -10.72 15.83
CA GLU A 87 -2.85 -10.19 15.72
C GLU A 87 -2.24 -10.53 14.35
N PHE A 88 -2.36 -11.78 13.90
CA PHE A 88 -1.84 -12.20 12.59
C PHE A 88 -2.60 -11.54 11.43
N LYS A 89 -3.94 -11.50 11.50
CA LYS A 89 -4.75 -10.76 10.52
C LYS A 89 -4.31 -9.30 10.41
N LYS A 90 -4.15 -8.63 11.55
CA LYS A 90 -3.70 -7.24 11.62
C LYS A 90 -2.30 -7.07 11.01
N ALA A 91 -1.37 -7.97 11.28
CA ALA A 91 -0.03 -7.94 10.67
C ALA A 91 -0.09 -8.07 9.14
N LEU A 92 -0.92 -8.97 8.61
CA LEU A 92 -1.13 -9.14 7.17
C LEU A 92 -1.77 -7.90 6.52
N LEU A 93 -2.76 -7.28 7.17
CA LEU A 93 -3.39 -6.05 6.71
C LEU A 93 -2.38 -4.91 6.62
N ILE A 94 -1.58 -4.71 7.67
CA ILE A 94 -0.50 -3.71 7.70
C ILE A 94 0.55 -3.99 6.61
N ALA A 95 0.85 -5.25 6.33
CA ALA A 95 1.76 -5.64 5.25
C ALA A 95 1.20 -5.34 3.85
N GLY A 96 -0.12 -5.14 3.71
CA GLY A 96 -0.78 -4.87 2.43
C GLY A 96 -1.34 -6.12 1.76
N ALA A 97 -1.71 -7.15 2.54
CA ALA A 97 -2.51 -8.27 2.06
C ALA A 97 -3.85 -7.76 1.52
N GLY A 98 -4.27 -8.29 0.38
CA GLY A 98 -5.52 -7.90 -0.26
C GLY A 98 -6.72 -8.75 0.11
N GLN A 99 -6.51 -10.02 0.46
CA GLN A 99 -7.51 -10.88 1.06
C GLN A 99 -6.84 -11.93 1.96
N ILE A 100 -7.55 -12.35 3.01
CA ILE A 100 -7.17 -13.44 3.90
C ILE A 100 -8.29 -14.47 3.81
N LEU A 101 -7.96 -15.73 3.58
CA LEU A 101 -8.91 -16.84 3.51
C LEU A 101 -8.46 -17.93 4.49
N TYR A 102 -9.39 -18.49 5.25
CA TYR A 102 -9.02 -19.58 6.14
C TYR A 102 -9.07 -20.94 5.46
N ARG A 103 -8.22 -21.86 5.91
CA ARG A 103 -8.28 -23.27 5.54
C ARG A 103 -8.35 -24.14 6.78
N GLY A 104 -9.12 -25.22 6.71
CA GLY A 104 -9.31 -26.17 7.80
C GLY A 104 -10.65 -26.90 7.73
N ARG A 105 -10.85 -27.86 8.63
CA ARG A 105 -12.06 -28.71 8.63
C ARG A 105 -13.32 -27.86 8.83
N GLY A 106 -14.10 -27.72 7.76
CA GLY A 106 -15.42 -27.06 7.78
C GLY A 106 -15.42 -25.56 7.52
N TYR A 107 -14.28 -24.94 7.19
CA TYR A 107 -14.21 -23.49 6.93
C TYR A 107 -13.23 -23.08 5.81
N SER A 108 -12.71 -24.04 5.05
CA SER A 108 -12.04 -23.74 3.78
C SER A 108 -13.02 -23.10 2.79
N PRO A 109 -12.61 -22.07 2.03
CA PRO A 109 -13.45 -21.51 0.97
C PRO A 109 -13.80 -22.61 -0.03
N SER A 110 -15.06 -22.62 -0.49
CA SER A 110 -15.43 -23.53 -1.57
C SER A 110 -14.65 -23.16 -2.85
N PRO A 111 -14.30 -24.14 -3.70
CA PRO A 111 -13.64 -23.85 -4.99
C PRO A 111 -14.42 -22.83 -5.83
N LYS A 112 -15.75 -22.92 -5.83
CA LYS A 112 -16.63 -21.97 -6.53
C LYS A 112 -16.51 -20.55 -5.99
N PHE A 113 -16.53 -20.37 -4.67
CA PHE A 113 -16.33 -19.06 -4.06
C PHE A 113 -14.95 -18.49 -4.39
N PHE A 114 -13.91 -19.31 -4.27
CA PHE A 114 -12.55 -18.90 -4.58
C PHE A 114 -12.40 -18.47 -6.05
N ALA A 115 -12.94 -19.25 -6.98
CA ALA A 115 -12.93 -18.92 -8.40
C ALA A 115 -13.67 -17.62 -8.70
N SER A 116 -14.85 -17.42 -8.11
CA SER A 116 -15.60 -16.16 -8.24
C SER A 116 -14.81 -14.96 -7.70
N LEU A 117 -14.14 -15.11 -6.56
CA LEU A 117 -13.30 -14.07 -5.98
C LEU A 117 -12.13 -13.72 -6.92
N VAL A 118 -11.43 -14.72 -7.44
CA VAL A 118 -10.32 -14.54 -8.39
C VAL A 118 -10.79 -13.84 -9.66
N LYS A 119 -11.85 -14.35 -10.31
CA LYS A 119 -12.46 -13.72 -11.48
C LYS A 119 -12.86 -12.28 -11.22
N TRP A 120 -13.44 -12.03 -10.05
CA TRP A 120 -13.87 -10.71 -9.66
C TRP A 120 -12.67 -9.75 -9.57
N PHE A 121 -11.54 -10.17 -8.98
CA PHE A 121 -10.31 -9.38 -8.95
C PHE A 121 -9.68 -9.16 -10.33
N LEU A 122 -9.67 -10.17 -11.20
CA LEU A 122 -9.08 -10.08 -12.53
C LEU A 122 -9.91 -9.22 -13.49
N ASN A 123 -11.23 -9.35 -13.45
CA ASN A 123 -12.13 -8.74 -14.43
C ASN A 123 -12.55 -7.31 -14.07
N ASN A 124 -12.41 -6.87 -12.81
CA ASN A 124 -12.91 -5.56 -12.39
C ASN A 124 -11.79 -4.63 -11.94
N LYS A 125 -11.27 -3.83 -12.88
CA LYS A 125 -10.46 -2.65 -12.54
C LYS A 125 -11.30 -1.56 -11.85
N ASN A 126 -12.62 -1.55 -12.09
CA ASN A 126 -13.63 -0.78 -11.39
C ASN A 126 -14.73 -1.75 -10.93
N PRO A 127 -14.86 -2.04 -9.62
CA PRO A 127 -15.77 -3.08 -9.15
C PRO A 127 -17.23 -2.74 -9.47
N ASP A 128 -17.89 -3.63 -10.20
CA ASP A 128 -19.34 -3.59 -10.34
C ASP A 128 -19.98 -4.13 -9.05
N ALA A 129 -20.85 -3.31 -8.47
CA ALA A 129 -21.65 -3.62 -7.30
C ALA A 129 -22.54 -4.86 -7.47
N GLN A 130 -22.78 -5.29 -8.71
CA GLN A 130 -23.67 -6.40 -9.06
C GLN A 130 -23.04 -7.80 -8.96
N ILE A 131 -21.71 -7.91 -8.80
CA ILE A 131 -21.05 -9.23 -8.89
C ILE A 131 -21.18 -10.04 -7.59
N PHE A 132 -21.41 -9.37 -6.47
CA PHE A 132 -21.87 -10.02 -5.24
C PHE A 132 -23.34 -9.68 -5.07
N ASP A 133 -24.17 -10.69 -4.79
CA ASP A 133 -25.54 -10.46 -4.33
C ASP A 133 -25.47 -9.66 -3.01
N TYR A 134 -25.56 -8.33 -3.14
CA TYR A 134 -25.45 -7.40 -2.05
C TYR A 134 -26.87 -6.98 -1.69
N LYS A 135 -27.46 -7.76 -0.78
CA LYS A 135 -28.77 -7.53 -0.16
C LYS A 135 -28.55 -6.94 1.22
N PRO A 136 -28.31 -5.62 1.32
CA PRO A 136 -28.06 -4.98 2.59
C PRO A 136 -29.33 -4.92 3.44
N VAL A 137 -29.16 -5.01 4.75
CA VAL A 137 -30.17 -4.58 5.72
C VAL A 137 -29.68 -3.30 6.42
N PRO A 138 -30.60 -2.38 6.79
CA PRO A 138 -30.24 -1.18 7.53
C PRO A 138 -29.48 -1.52 8.81
N PHE A 139 -28.33 -0.87 9.01
CA PHE A 139 -27.47 -1.03 10.18
C PHE A 139 -26.95 0.32 10.68
N PRO A 140 -27.85 1.28 11.01
CA PRO A 140 -27.46 2.65 11.33
C PRO A 140 -26.79 2.74 12.71
N THR A 141 -25.48 2.62 12.76
CA THR A 141 -24.72 2.72 14.02
C THR A 141 -23.49 3.60 13.89
N GLU A 142 -23.19 4.33 14.95
CA GLU A 142 -21.92 5.03 15.07
C GLU A 142 -20.81 3.99 15.30
N ALA A 143 -19.67 4.22 14.65
CA ALA A 143 -18.55 3.28 14.65
C ALA A 143 -17.22 4.03 14.56
N GLU A 144 -16.14 3.33 14.89
CA GLU A 144 -14.79 3.82 14.75
C GLU A 144 -14.12 3.13 13.57
N PHE A 145 -13.57 3.94 12.67
CA PHE A 145 -12.78 3.49 11.54
C PHE A 145 -11.30 3.57 11.90
N THR A 146 -10.56 2.49 11.61
CA THR A 146 -9.11 2.45 11.69
C THR A 146 -8.50 1.98 10.38
N THR A 147 -7.50 2.68 9.87
CA THR A 147 -6.66 2.20 8.76
C THR A 147 -5.19 2.48 9.04
N TYR A 148 -4.29 2.08 8.15
CA TYR A 148 -2.86 2.08 8.39
C TYR A 148 -2.13 2.88 7.31
N GLY A 149 -1.06 3.56 7.73
CA GLY A 149 -0.20 4.33 6.85
C GLY A 149 1.25 4.29 7.33
N ARG A 150 2.03 5.23 6.83
CA ARG A 150 3.35 5.53 7.39
C ARG A 150 3.69 7.01 7.48
N ILE A 151 4.60 7.33 8.38
CA ILE A 151 5.30 8.61 8.43
C ILE A 151 6.56 8.46 7.57
N GLY A 152 6.65 9.23 6.48
CA GLY A 152 7.85 9.32 5.66
C GLY A 152 8.92 10.17 6.34
N TRP A 153 8.53 11.33 6.87
CA TRP A 153 9.38 12.16 7.71
C TRP A 153 8.56 12.94 8.74
N ILE A 154 9.22 13.34 9.82
CA ILE A 154 8.64 14.13 10.91
C ILE A 154 9.55 15.29 11.29
N SER A 155 8.95 16.43 11.62
CA SER A 155 9.55 17.57 12.31
C SER A 155 8.79 17.86 13.61
N SER A 156 9.22 18.84 14.39
CA SER A 156 8.55 19.23 15.63
C SER A 156 7.10 19.71 15.47
N THR A 157 6.69 20.08 14.25
CA THR A 157 5.36 20.65 13.98
C THR A 157 4.62 20.02 12.82
N HIS A 158 5.31 19.29 11.94
CA HIS A 158 4.74 18.73 10.71
C HIS A 158 5.24 17.31 10.49
N CYS A 159 4.49 16.53 9.73
CA CYS A 159 4.96 15.27 9.20
C CYS A 159 4.42 15.06 7.78
N MET A 160 5.16 14.29 6.98
CA MET A 160 4.62 13.75 5.74
C MET A 160 4.16 12.33 6.02
N ILE A 161 2.87 12.10 5.82
CA ILE A 161 2.29 10.77 5.92
C ILE A 161 1.97 10.22 4.55
N GLU A 162 1.91 8.90 4.47
CA GLU A 162 1.56 8.17 3.28
C GLU A 162 0.51 7.13 3.65
N ALA A 163 -0.66 7.24 3.04
CA ALA A 163 -1.84 6.52 3.48
C ALA A 163 -2.84 6.30 2.34
N ASN A 164 -3.81 5.42 2.60
CA ASN A 164 -4.91 5.12 1.68
C ASN A 164 -6.14 6.01 1.92
N VAL A 165 -6.08 6.93 2.89
CA VAL A 165 -7.08 7.99 3.10
C VAL A 165 -6.80 9.17 2.18
N ASP A 166 -7.85 9.82 1.70
CA ASP A 166 -7.76 11.01 0.85
C ASP A 166 -8.33 12.23 1.60
N LEU A 167 -7.46 12.91 2.34
CA LEU A 167 -7.79 14.07 3.17
C LEU A 167 -7.59 15.37 2.39
N ASN A 168 -8.62 16.20 2.30
CA ASN A 168 -8.51 17.54 1.75
C ASN A 168 -7.82 18.50 2.74
N PRO A 169 -7.18 19.58 2.25
CA PRO A 169 -6.64 20.62 3.12
C PRO A 169 -7.66 21.10 4.18
N GLY A 170 -7.20 21.21 5.43
CA GLY A 170 -8.01 21.53 6.61
C GLY A 170 -8.72 20.34 7.26
N GLN A 171 -8.81 19.18 6.62
CA GLN A 171 -9.36 17.98 7.26
C GLN A 171 -8.35 17.38 8.23
N SER A 172 -8.85 16.89 9.37
CA SER A 172 -8.03 16.27 10.42
C SER A 172 -8.36 14.80 10.61
N ILE A 173 -7.37 14.03 11.04
CA ILE A 173 -7.51 12.63 11.41
C ILE A 173 -6.75 12.34 12.70
N GLU A 174 -7.31 11.50 13.57
CA GLU A 174 -6.63 11.06 14.80
C GLU A 174 -5.62 9.97 14.46
N ILE A 175 -4.52 9.92 15.21
CA ILE A 175 -3.49 8.92 14.97
C ILE A 175 -2.99 8.24 16.25
N SER A 176 -2.50 7.02 16.08
CA SER A 176 -1.63 6.33 17.03
C SER A 176 -0.32 5.95 16.36
N ASN A 177 0.78 6.15 17.07
CA ASN A 177 2.12 5.86 16.59
C ASN A 177 3.08 5.74 17.78
N SER A 178 4.00 4.77 17.70
CA SER A 178 4.85 4.39 18.83
C SER A 178 5.81 5.49 19.28
N LEU A 179 6.17 6.44 18.41
CA LEU A 179 7.00 7.59 18.79
C LEU A 179 6.24 8.52 19.73
N PHE A 180 4.98 8.83 19.41
CA PHE A 180 4.17 9.67 20.28
C PHE A 180 3.87 8.97 21.60
N ASP A 181 3.70 7.65 21.59
CA ASP A 181 3.54 6.87 22.81
C ASP A 181 4.80 6.93 23.71
N GLU A 182 5.99 6.76 23.13
CA GLU A 182 7.28 6.86 23.83
C GLU A 182 7.50 8.26 24.43
N LEU A 183 7.13 9.31 23.70
CA LEU A 183 7.26 10.69 24.14
C LEU A 183 6.14 11.14 25.07
N ASP A 184 5.19 10.26 25.39
CA ASP A 184 3.99 10.58 26.16
C ASP A 184 3.25 11.81 25.60
N ILE A 185 3.07 11.83 24.27
CA ILE A 185 2.30 12.83 23.54
C ILE A 185 0.94 12.22 23.23
N LYS A 186 -0.13 12.79 23.79
CA LYS A 186 -1.49 12.23 23.73
C LYS A 186 -2.42 13.02 22.83
N ASN A 187 -3.47 12.35 22.35
CA ASN A 187 -4.54 12.90 21.51
C ASN A 187 -4.00 13.59 20.25
N VAL A 188 -3.08 12.92 19.56
CA VAL A 188 -2.44 13.48 18.38
C VAL A 188 -3.42 13.48 17.20
N LYS A 189 -3.56 14.64 16.57
CA LYS A 189 -4.34 14.85 15.34
C LYS A 189 -3.44 15.41 14.25
N LEU A 190 -3.59 14.86 13.06
CA LEU A 190 -2.92 15.32 11.86
C LEU A 190 -3.90 16.09 11.00
N GLU A 191 -3.65 17.38 10.82
CA GLU A 191 -4.43 18.24 9.92
C GLU A 191 -3.73 18.30 8.56
N CYS A 192 -4.44 17.96 7.48
CA CYS A 192 -3.91 18.05 6.13
C CYS A 192 -3.64 19.51 5.77
N VAL A 193 -2.39 19.83 5.47
CA VAL A 193 -1.97 21.13 4.93
C VAL A 193 -2.01 21.09 3.40
N GLU A 194 -1.41 20.04 2.84
CA GLU A 194 -1.28 19.89 1.40
C GLU A 194 -1.28 18.41 1.01
N LYS A 195 -1.99 18.08 -0.08
CA LYS A 195 -1.80 16.80 -0.76
C LYS A 195 -0.57 16.92 -1.64
N ASN A 196 0.50 16.20 -1.29
CA ASN A 196 1.70 16.21 -2.09
C ASN A 196 1.40 15.54 -3.44
N LYS A 197 1.53 16.31 -4.53
CA LYS A 197 1.38 15.81 -5.91
C LYS A 197 2.68 15.18 -6.44
N VAL A 198 3.79 15.42 -5.74
CA VAL A 198 5.14 15.01 -6.15
C VAL A 198 5.47 13.66 -5.51
N GLY A 199 5.35 12.61 -6.32
CA GLY A 199 5.85 11.27 -6.03
C GLY A 199 4.93 10.47 -5.10
N ARG A 200 4.31 9.42 -5.64
CA ARG A 200 3.74 8.36 -4.80
C ARG A 200 4.90 7.64 -4.12
N TYR A 201 5.09 7.85 -2.84
CA TYR A 201 6.06 7.05 -2.11
C TYR A 201 5.35 5.70 -1.77
N TYR A 202 5.91 4.60 -2.28
CA TYR A 202 5.50 3.21 -2.01
C TYR A 202 4.00 2.82 -2.23
N GLN A 203 3.47 1.91 -1.40
CA GLN A 203 2.21 1.17 -1.58
C GLN A 203 0.92 1.97 -1.35
N TYR A 204 1.01 3.22 -0.92
CA TYR A 204 -0.14 4.01 -0.52
C TYR A 204 -0.60 4.92 -1.67
N ALA A 205 -1.91 5.15 -1.75
CA ALA A 205 -2.49 5.96 -2.81
C ALA A 205 -2.11 7.45 -2.69
N ASN A 206 -1.96 7.96 -1.46
CA ASN A 206 -1.79 9.37 -1.18
C ASN A 206 -0.55 9.64 -0.32
N SER A 207 0.09 10.78 -0.59
CA SER A 207 1.13 11.39 0.24
C SER A 207 0.61 12.75 0.71
N ILE A 208 0.61 12.99 2.02
CA ILE A 208 -0.08 14.13 2.63
C ILE A 208 0.86 14.82 3.61
N LEU A 209 1.08 16.12 3.41
CA LEU A 209 1.74 16.96 4.39
C LEU A 209 0.73 17.32 5.47
N CYS A 210 1.06 16.99 6.71
CA CYS A 210 0.19 17.23 7.85
C CYS A 210 0.86 18.14 8.88
N LYS A 211 0.07 19.03 9.48
CA LYS A 211 0.41 19.72 10.71
C LYS A 211 0.07 18.82 11.89
N ILE A 212 0.98 18.72 12.84
CA ILE A 212 0.82 17.94 14.07
C ILE A 212 0.14 18.82 15.10
N SER A 213 -0.93 18.31 15.70
CA SER A 213 -1.60 18.91 16.85
C SER A 213 -1.78 17.87 17.94
N SER A 214 -1.68 18.30 19.20
CA SER A 214 -1.78 17.43 20.36
C SER A 214 -2.42 18.19 21.52
N LYS A 215 -2.61 17.50 22.65
CA LYS A 215 -3.21 18.08 23.85
C LYS A 215 -2.41 19.26 24.44
N ASP A 216 -1.08 19.17 24.52
CA ASP A 216 -0.22 20.25 25.03
C ASP A 216 0.55 20.91 23.87
N GLN A 217 -0.10 21.90 23.24
CA GLN A 217 0.39 22.58 22.05
C GLN A 217 1.74 23.30 22.23
N PHE A 218 2.22 23.48 23.46
CA PHE A 218 3.48 24.17 23.75
C PHE A 218 4.60 23.23 24.20
N LYS A 219 4.29 22.18 24.98
CA LYS A 219 5.31 21.23 25.46
C LYS A 219 5.57 20.11 24.47
N ASP A 220 4.55 19.59 23.79
CA ASP A 220 4.70 18.42 22.91
C ASP A 220 5.61 18.71 21.71
N PRO A 221 5.53 19.88 21.03
CA PRO A 221 6.50 20.22 19.99
C PRO A 221 7.94 20.29 20.50
N LYS A 222 8.17 20.73 21.74
CA LYS A 222 9.51 20.78 22.35
C LYS A 222 10.05 19.39 22.65
N LYS A 223 9.21 18.47 23.12
CA LYS A 223 9.60 17.05 23.32
C LYS A 223 10.04 16.43 21.99
N LEU A 224 9.25 16.66 20.93
CA LEU A 224 9.54 16.14 19.61
C LEU A 224 10.80 16.77 19.01
N ASP A 225 10.99 18.09 19.16
CA ASP A 225 12.19 18.81 18.73
C ASP A 225 13.46 18.29 19.43
N ALA A 226 13.41 18.12 20.76
CA ALA A 226 14.50 17.56 21.53
C ALA A 226 14.81 16.10 21.13
N TRP A 227 13.77 15.30 20.87
CA TRP A 227 13.96 13.94 20.37
C TRP A 227 14.61 13.94 18.99
N ILE A 228 14.18 14.83 18.08
CA ILE A 228 14.76 14.98 16.74
C ILE A 228 16.24 15.32 16.83
N GLN A 229 16.59 16.34 17.63
CA GLN A 229 17.97 16.77 17.85
C GLN A 229 18.87 15.64 18.37
N ASN A 230 18.34 14.78 19.24
CA ASN A 230 19.08 13.66 19.81
C ASN A 230 19.13 12.42 18.91
N ASN A 231 18.32 12.36 17.83
CA ASN A 231 18.17 11.16 16.99
C ASN A 231 18.41 11.43 15.50
N HIS A 232 19.12 12.50 15.14
CA HIS A 232 19.43 12.80 13.73
C HIS A 232 20.10 11.64 13.00
N GLU A 233 20.95 10.87 13.69
CA GLU A 233 21.62 9.69 13.12
C GLU A 233 20.65 8.56 12.73
N ALA A 234 19.46 8.54 13.32
CA ALA A 234 18.39 7.60 12.95
C ALA A 234 17.78 7.93 11.58
N SER A 235 17.89 9.18 11.13
CA SER A 235 17.39 9.65 9.84
C SER A 235 18.05 8.86 8.70
N LYS A 236 17.23 8.33 7.80
CA LYS A 236 17.68 7.62 6.58
C LYS A 236 17.41 8.45 5.33
N HIS A 237 17.49 9.78 5.44
CA HIS A 237 17.34 10.66 4.30
C HIS A 237 18.38 10.34 3.24
N LYS A 238 17.93 10.25 1.99
CA LYS A 238 18.78 10.05 0.82
C LYS A 238 18.45 11.17 -0.17
N PRO A 239 19.16 12.31 -0.10
CA PRO A 239 18.80 13.51 -0.86
C PRO A 239 18.89 13.28 -2.37
N ILE A 240 19.75 12.36 -2.80
CA ILE A 240 19.93 12.04 -4.22
C ILE A 240 19.38 10.66 -4.54
N LYS A 241 18.53 10.64 -5.57
CA LYS A 241 18.02 9.43 -6.20
C LYS A 241 18.62 9.28 -7.59
N VAL A 242 19.35 8.19 -7.76
CA VAL A 242 19.95 7.77 -9.03
C VAL A 242 19.12 6.63 -9.60
N VAL A 243 18.64 6.80 -10.82
CA VAL A 243 18.00 5.74 -11.60
C VAL A 243 18.94 5.39 -12.74
N TYR A 244 19.19 4.11 -12.97
CA TYR A 244 20.07 3.66 -14.05
C TYR A 244 19.41 2.59 -14.92
N PHE A 245 19.67 2.66 -16.21
CA PHE A 245 19.18 1.73 -17.23
C PHE A 245 20.38 1.04 -17.86
N GLU A 246 20.51 -0.25 -17.59
CA GLU A 246 21.65 -1.10 -17.99
C GLU A 246 21.18 -2.52 -18.27
N ASN A 247 21.42 -3.01 -19.49
CA ASN A 247 21.03 -4.35 -19.90
C ASN A 247 22.01 -5.41 -19.41
N ASP A 248 23.30 -5.07 -19.30
CA ASP A 248 24.35 -5.97 -18.83
C ASP A 248 24.15 -6.25 -17.33
N PRO A 249 23.87 -7.51 -16.94
CA PRO A 249 23.65 -7.83 -15.54
C PRO A 249 24.85 -7.57 -14.65
N GLU A 250 26.08 -7.80 -15.12
CA GLU A 250 27.29 -7.65 -14.32
C GLU A 250 27.53 -6.16 -14.06
N TYR A 251 27.55 -5.37 -15.12
CA TYR A 251 27.78 -3.93 -15.01
C TYR A 251 26.65 -3.19 -14.28
N ARG A 252 25.40 -3.65 -14.42
CA ARG A 252 24.26 -3.14 -13.64
C ARG A 252 24.48 -3.35 -12.14
N ASP A 253 25.00 -4.51 -11.74
CA ASP A 253 25.32 -4.77 -10.34
C ASP A 253 26.57 -3.99 -9.87
N GLU A 254 27.54 -3.71 -10.74
CA GLU A 254 28.65 -2.80 -10.43
C GLU A 254 28.16 -1.38 -10.13
N ILE A 255 27.35 -0.75 -11.01
CA ILE A 255 26.77 0.58 -10.78
C ILE A 255 26.00 0.62 -9.45
N LYS A 256 25.24 -0.43 -9.17
CA LYS A 256 24.50 -0.58 -7.91
C LYS A 256 25.42 -0.61 -6.70
N LEU A 257 26.55 -1.32 -6.78
CA LEU A 257 27.52 -1.42 -5.69
C LEU A 257 28.26 -0.09 -5.50
N MET A 258 28.65 0.59 -6.59
CA MET A 258 29.26 1.92 -6.55
C MET A 258 28.36 2.93 -5.83
N ILE A 259 27.07 3.00 -6.18
CA ILE A 259 26.13 3.93 -5.53
C ILE A 259 25.83 3.51 -4.08
N LYS A 260 25.81 2.20 -3.78
CA LYS A 260 25.51 1.70 -2.42
C LYS A 260 26.67 1.84 -1.45
N ALA A 261 27.91 1.92 -1.93
CA ALA A 261 29.07 2.17 -1.10
C ALA A 261 28.90 3.49 -0.33
N ASP A 262 28.27 4.48 -0.95
CA ASP A 262 27.84 5.70 -0.28
C ASP A 262 26.40 5.57 0.26
N LYS A 263 26.28 5.61 1.59
CA LYS A 263 24.97 5.48 2.26
C LYS A 263 24.01 6.64 1.97
N ARG A 264 24.51 7.78 1.49
CA ARG A 264 23.74 9.01 1.23
C ARG A 264 22.83 8.91 0.02
N TYR A 265 23.04 7.94 -0.88
CA TYR A 265 22.32 7.88 -2.15
C TYR A 265 21.40 6.67 -2.26
N CYS A 266 20.33 6.79 -3.04
CA CYS A 266 19.51 5.63 -3.42
C CYS A 266 19.64 5.34 -4.90
N ALA A 267 19.81 4.05 -5.23
CA ALA A 267 19.98 3.56 -6.59
C ALA A 267 18.78 2.68 -6.98
N ARG A 268 18.28 2.82 -8.21
CA ARG A 268 17.30 1.91 -8.82
C ARG A 268 17.72 1.58 -10.24
N GLY A 269 17.93 0.29 -10.49
CA GLY A 269 18.37 -0.23 -11.79
C GLY A 269 17.24 -0.87 -12.57
N TYR A 270 17.23 -0.67 -13.88
CA TYR A 270 16.27 -1.23 -14.83
C TYR A 270 17.00 -1.80 -16.04
N THR A 271 16.42 -2.81 -16.68
CA THR A 271 17.07 -3.56 -17.76
C THR A 271 16.68 -3.10 -19.16
N ASP A 272 15.59 -2.36 -19.28
CA ASP A 272 15.04 -1.87 -20.55
C ASP A 272 14.25 -0.57 -20.34
N LEU A 273 13.75 0.00 -21.45
CA LEU A 273 12.96 1.22 -21.48
C LEU A 273 11.45 0.95 -21.58
N LYS A 274 10.95 -0.27 -21.28
CA LYS A 274 9.55 -0.63 -21.56
C LYS A 274 8.55 0.32 -20.90
N GLU A 275 8.74 0.59 -19.61
CA GLU A 275 7.89 1.43 -18.76
C GLU A 275 8.57 2.77 -18.41
N PHE A 276 9.39 3.30 -19.33
CA PHE A 276 10.32 4.39 -19.03
C PHE A 276 9.65 5.65 -18.43
N GLN A 277 8.56 6.14 -19.05
CA GLN A 277 7.84 7.31 -18.54
C GLN A 277 7.24 7.06 -17.15
N GLU A 278 6.61 5.90 -16.95
CA GLU A 278 6.03 5.53 -15.66
C GLU A 278 7.11 5.47 -14.58
N ILE A 279 8.29 4.93 -14.91
CA ILE A 279 9.45 4.89 -14.00
C ILE A 279 9.91 6.30 -13.65
N LEU A 280 10.00 7.22 -14.61
CA LEU A 280 10.44 8.60 -14.36
C LEU A 280 9.47 9.35 -13.45
N ASP A 281 8.18 9.36 -13.81
CA ASP A 281 7.12 10.02 -13.02
C ASP A 281 6.99 9.43 -11.62
N TYR A 282 7.26 8.13 -11.51
CA TYR A 282 7.18 7.42 -10.25
C TYR A 282 8.42 7.67 -9.36
N GLN A 283 9.61 7.49 -9.93
CA GLN A 283 10.85 7.57 -9.16
C GLN A 283 11.24 9.01 -8.87
N LEU A 284 10.95 9.95 -9.76
CA LEU A 284 11.43 11.33 -9.70
C LEU A 284 12.95 11.39 -9.45
N PRO A 285 13.77 10.79 -10.35
CA PRO A 285 15.21 10.77 -10.17
C PRO A 285 15.83 12.17 -10.25
N HIS A 286 16.89 12.39 -9.47
CA HIS A 286 17.76 13.56 -9.60
C HIS A 286 18.88 13.31 -10.62
N LEU A 287 19.26 12.05 -10.81
CA LEU A 287 20.22 11.61 -11.81
C LEU A 287 19.71 10.36 -12.53
N VAL A 288 19.71 10.38 -13.85
CA VAL A 288 19.44 9.24 -14.72
C VAL A 288 20.72 8.84 -15.44
N LEU A 289 21.13 7.58 -15.30
CA LEU A 289 22.22 6.99 -16.07
C LEU A 289 21.62 6.03 -17.10
N ILE A 290 22.01 6.10 -18.37
CA ILE A 290 21.44 5.23 -19.39
C ILE A 290 22.50 4.76 -20.40
N ASP A 291 22.56 3.45 -20.61
CA ASP A 291 23.39 2.88 -21.67
C ASP A 291 22.84 3.27 -23.04
N ARG A 292 23.72 3.78 -23.91
CA ARG A 292 23.43 4.14 -25.30
C ARG A 292 22.86 2.98 -26.11
N SER A 293 23.20 1.73 -25.80
CA SER A 293 22.63 0.57 -26.50
C SER A 293 21.10 0.51 -26.35
N LEU A 294 20.58 0.86 -25.17
CA LEU A 294 19.14 0.91 -24.89
C LEU A 294 18.45 2.04 -25.64
N ILE A 295 19.10 3.20 -25.76
CA ILE A 295 18.60 4.34 -26.53
C ILE A 295 18.49 3.97 -28.01
N GLN A 296 19.53 3.33 -28.59
CA GLN A 296 19.49 2.92 -29.99
C GLN A 296 18.40 1.89 -30.27
N LYS A 297 18.16 0.98 -29.32
CA LYS A 297 17.09 -0.01 -29.40
C LYS A 297 15.69 0.61 -29.37
N ASP A 298 15.49 1.69 -28.60
CA ASP A 298 14.17 2.31 -28.42
C ASP A 298 14.24 3.85 -28.30
N LYS A 299 14.62 4.50 -29.41
CA LYS A 299 14.82 5.95 -29.50
C LYS A 299 13.56 6.75 -29.12
N ALA A 300 12.40 6.27 -29.55
CA ALA A 300 11.12 6.94 -29.33
C ALA A 300 10.77 7.03 -27.85
N LYS A 301 11.07 5.99 -27.05
CA LYS A 301 10.84 6.04 -25.60
C LYS A 301 11.81 6.96 -24.88
N PHE A 302 13.06 7.03 -25.35
CA PHE A 302 14.04 7.92 -24.72
C PHE A 302 13.67 9.42 -24.87
N GLU A 303 12.93 9.80 -25.91
CA GLU A 303 12.46 11.18 -26.08
C GLU A 303 11.63 11.70 -24.91
N ALA A 304 10.98 10.81 -24.16
CA ALA A 304 10.24 11.17 -22.95
C ALA A 304 11.14 11.85 -21.89
N MET A 305 12.43 11.51 -21.87
CA MET A 305 13.44 12.13 -21.00
C MET A 305 13.57 13.63 -21.25
N ARG A 306 13.44 14.10 -22.50
CA ARG A 306 13.53 15.52 -22.87
C ARG A 306 12.49 16.35 -22.15
N THR A 307 11.26 15.85 -22.10
CA THR A 307 10.16 16.52 -21.39
C THR A 307 10.39 16.46 -19.88
N PHE A 308 10.87 15.32 -19.38
CA PHE A 308 11.12 15.11 -17.96
C PHE A 308 12.19 16.07 -17.39
N VAL A 309 13.38 16.15 -18.01
CA VAL A 309 14.47 17.06 -17.53
C VAL A 309 14.08 18.54 -17.59
N LYS A 310 13.15 18.92 -18.47
CA LYS A 310 12.66 20.31 -18.55
C LYS A 310 11.69 20.67 -17.43
N SER A 311 10.98 19.68 -16.91
CA SER A 311 9.91 19.85 -15.92
C SER A 311 10.36 19.53 -14.48
N HIS A 312 11.49 18.82 -14.33
CA HIS A 312 11.98 18.34 -13.05
C HIS A 312 13.47 18.64 -12.89
N PHE A 313 13.91 18.82 -11.64
CA PHE A 313 15.33 18.90 -11.32
C PHE A 313 15.98 17.52 -11.50
N CYS A 314 16.42 17.24 -12.72
CA CYS A 314 16.97 15.95 -13.12
C CYS A 314 18.07 16.13 -14.16
N TYR A 315 19.17 15.43 -13.97
CA TYR A 315 20.23 15.32 -14.95
C TYR A 315 20.21 13.95 -15.62
N CYS A 316 20.39 13.91 -16.94
CA CYS A 316 20.53 12.67 -17.70
C CYS A 316 21.99 12.51 -18.16
N VAL A 317 22.59 11.35 -17.92
CA VAL A 317 23.91 10.97 -18.41
C VAL A 317 23.78 9.72 -19.26
N THR A 318 24.23 9.79 -20.50
CA THR A 318 24.35 8.63 -21.38
C THR A 318 25.79 8.14 -21.40
N TYR A 319 25.99 6.82 -21.34
CA TYR A 319 27.31 6.18 -21.38
C TYR A 319 27.26 4.96 -22.31
N ALA A 320 28.40 4.37 -22.60
CA ALA A 320 28.48 3.13 -23.35
C ALA A 320 29.58 2.24 -22.77
N ASN A 321 29.31 0.93 -22.73
CA ASN A 321 30.28 -0.08 -22.30
C ASN A 321 31.12 -0.62 -23.47
N SER A 322 30.88 -0.11 -24.68
CA SER A 322 31.61 -0.46 -25.90
C SER A 322 31.89 0.78 -26.74
N GLU A 323 32.97 0.75 -27.51
CA GLU A 323 33.36 1.81 -28.44
C GLU A 323 32.43 1.90 -29.67
N LEU A 324 31.41 1.03 -29.76
CA LEU A 324 30.50 0.93 -30.91
C LEU A 324 29.61 2.18 -31.09
N PHE A 325 29.46 3.01 -30.06
CA PHE A 325 28.57 4.18 -30.09
C PHE A 325 29.36 5.49 -30.05
N SER A 326 29.33 6.24 -31.17
CA SER A 326 29.94 7.58 -31.25
C SER A 326 29.29 8.55 -30.27
N VAL A 327 30.12 9.20 -29.45
CA VAL A 327 29.67 10.23 -28.50
C VAL A 327 29.10 11.44 -29.23
N GLU A 328 29.68 11.79 -30.38
CA GLU A 328 29.35 12.96 -31.20
C GLU A 328 27.95 12.84 -31.79
N GLU A 329 27.56 11.65 -32.24
CA GLU A 329 26.19 11.37 -32.69
C GLU A 329 25.17 11.69 -31.59
N PHE A 330 25.43 11.21 -30.37
CA PHE A 330 24.51 11.39 -29.25
C PHE A 330 24.46 12.85 -28.77
N LYS A 331 25.60 13.55 -28.75
CA LYS A 331 25.65 14.99 -28.45
C LYS A 331 24.76 15.80 -29.40
N LYS A 332 24.76 15.44 -30.68
CA LYS A 332 23.95 16.11 -31.71
C LYS A 332 22.46 15.77 -31.58
N ASN A 333 22.12 14.52 -31.29
CA ASN A 333 20.74 14.05 -31.27
C ASN A 333 20.02 14.32 -29.94
N TYR A 334 20.77 14.42 -28.84
CA TYR A 334 20.24 14.46 -27.47
C TYR A 334 20.92 15.53 -26.61
N GLU A 335 20.95 16.77 -27.10
CA GLU A 335 21.59 17.94 -26.46
C GLU A 335 21.15 18.20 -25.00
N PHE A 336 19.98 17.68 -24.59
CA PHE A 336 19.48 17.79 -23.22
C PHE A 336 20.19 16.85 -22.23
N ALA A 337 20.98 15.89 -22.70
CA ALA A 337 21.70 14.93 -21.89
C ALA A 337 23.21 15.23 -21.88
N MET A 338 23.87 14.76 -20.82
CA MET A 338 25.33 14.71 -20.75
C MET A 338 25.81 13.37 -21.32
N HIS A 339 26.98 13.37 -21.95
CA HIS A 339 27.48 12.18 -22.66
C HIS A 339 28.87 11.81 -22.13
N SER A 340 28.96 10.70 -21.40
CA SER A 340 30.23 10.15 -20.92
C SER A 340 30.94 9.39 -22.05
N PRO A 341 32.20 9.73 -22.39
CA PRO A 341 32.94 8.99 -23.41
C PRO A 341 33.33 7.58 -22.94
N THR A 342 33.33 7.33 -21.64
CA THR A 342 33.72 6.08 -21.01
C THR A 342 32.54 5.45 -20.24
N PRO A 343 32.64 4.17 -19.87
CA PRO A 343 31.79 3.59 -18.84
C PRO A 343 31.80 4.44 -17.57
N ILE A 344 30.71 4.38 -16.80
CA ILE A 344 30.62 4.98 -15.47
C ILE A 344 31.53 4.25 -14.50
N ASP A 345 32.52 4.94 -13.97
CA ASP A 345 33.32 4.46 -12.85
C ASP A 345 32.98 5.22 -11.55
N LEU A 346 33.53 4.75 -10.44
CA LEU A 346 33.25 5.32 -9.13
C LEU A 346 33.71 6.79 -9.02
N PRO A 347 34.94 7.18 -9.45
CA PRO A 347 35.35 8.58 -9.41
C PRO A 347 34.44 9.52 -10.22
N LEU A 348 34.01 9.10 -11.41
CA LEU A 348 33.10 9.89 -12.24
C LEU A 348 31.73 10.03 -11.57
N LEU A 349 31.17 8.94 -11.05
CA LEU A 349 29.90 8.94 -10.35
C LEU A 349 29.94 9.85 -9.11
N GLU A 350 30.99 9.75 -8.29
CA GLU A 350 31.19 10.61 -7.12
C GLU A 350 31.26 12.08 -7.51
N SER A 351 32.01 12.41 -8.58
CA SER A 351 32.10 13.78 -9.08
C SER A 351 30.75 14.32 -9.59
N MET A 352 29.98 13.48 -10.31
CA MET A 352 28.64 13.84 -10.78
C MET A 352 27.69 14.12 -9.62
N ILE A 353 27.73 13.25 -8.60
CA ILE A 353 26.87 13.37 -7.43
C ILE A 353 27.26 14.60 -6.60
N GLN A 354 28.55 14.87 -6.39
CA GLN A 354 29.01 16.06 -5.69
C GLN A 354 28.50 17.35 -6.37
N LYS A 355 28.63 17.45 -7.69
CA LYS A 355 28.10 18.58 -8.47
C LYS A 355 26.58 18.68 -8.40
N LEU A 356 25.89 17.55 -8.27
CA LEU A 356 24.45 17.52 -8.07
C LEU A 356 24.07 18.05 -6.69
N GLU A 357 24.79 17.67 -5.63
CA GLU A 357 24.59 18.17 -4.26
C GLU A 357 24.75 19.69 -4.19
N GLU A 358 25.79 20.24 -4.84
CA GLU A 358 26.03 21.69 -4.93
C GLU A 358 24.87 22.47 -5.57
N LYS A 359 24.11 21.81 -6.45
CA LYS A 359 23.01 22.42 -7.20
C LYS A 359 21.62 22.05 -6.67
N LEU A 360 21.52 21.23 -5.62
CA LEU A 360 20.23 20.83 -5.08
C LEU A 360 19.43 22.07 -4.64
N PRO A 361 18.18 22.22 -5.08
CA PRO A 361 17.25 23.19 -4.53
C PRO A 361 17.15 23.08 -3.00
N ASP A 362 16.99 24.21 -2.29
CA ASP A 362 16.97 24.23 -0.82
C ASP A 362 15.87 23.34 -0.22
N ASN A 363 14.74 23.20 -0.90
CA ASN A 363 13.65 22.30 -0.49
C ASN A 363 13.98 20.80 -0.68
N LEU A 364 15.06 20.46 -1.39
CA LEU A 364 15.55 19.09 -1.59
C LEU A 364 16.82 18.78 -0.77
N LYS A 365 17.40 19.78 -0.08
CA LYS A 365 18.53 19.56 0.84
C LYS A 365 18.07 18.85 2.11
N THR A 366 19.01 18.17 2.77
CA THR A 366 18.77 17.59 4.09
C THR A 366 18.37 18.69 5.07
N ASP A 367 17.26 18.49 5.75
CA ASP A 367 16.77 19.39 6.80
C ASP A 367 17.06 18.77 8.16
N ASP A 368 18.01 19.35 8.89
CA ASP A 368 18.38 18.94 10.25
C ASP A 368 17.29 19.28 11.28
N LYS A 369 16.09 19.63 10.86
CA LYS A 369 14.90 19.69 11.72
C LYS A 369 13.91 18.57 11.41
N LYS A 370 14.30 17.64 10.54
CA LYS A 370 13.50 16.48 10.13
C LYS A 370 14.23 15.18 10.39
N ILE A 371 13.47 14.17 10.81
CA ILE A 371 13.89 12.77 10.74
C ILE A 371 13.11 12.08 9.64
N TYR A 372 13.85 11.46 8.71
CA TYR A 372 13.28 10.66 7.64
C TYR A 372 13.31 9.20 8.06
N PHE A 373 12.15 8.60 8.26
CA PHE A 373 12.08 7.24 8.76
C PHE A 373 12.37 6.22 7.69
N ASN A 374 13.09 5.16 8.09
CA ASN A 374 13.08 3.92 7.33
C ASN A 374 11.68 3.29 7.42
N LYS A 375 11.16 2.79 6.30
CA LYS A 375 9.89 2.04 6.22
C LYS A 375 9.80 0.84 7.18
N HIS A 376 10.92 0.29 7.61
CA HIS A 376 10.97 -0.82 8.57
C HIS A 376 10.99 -0.35 10.04
N SER A 377 11.15 0.96 10.28
CA SER A 377 11.12 1.52 11.62
C SER A 377 9.72 1.40 12.22
N GLY A 378 9.64 1.00 13.48
CA GLY A 378 8.39 1.02 14.25
C GLY A 378 7.79 2.43 14.29
N TYR A 379 8.62 3.45 14.48
CA TYR A 379 8.20 4.86 14.46
C TYR A 379 7.66 5.34 13.12
N SER A 380 7.93 4.63 12.03
CA SER A 380 7.32 4.97 10.73
C SER A 380 5.87 4.52 10.63
N ARG A 381 5.43 3.54 11.41
CA ARG A 381 4.09 2.95 11.25
C ARG A 381 3.05 3.79 11.97
N LEU A 382 1.94 4.09 11.32
CA LEU A 382 0.86 4.85 11.93
C LEU A 382 -0.46 4.12 11.74
N SER A 383 -1.34 4.24 12.74
CA SER A 383 -2.76 3.94 12.58
C SER A 383 -3.54 5.24 12.55
N LEU A 384 -4.53 5.32 11.68
CA LEU A 384 -5.37 6.47 11.40
C LEU A 384 -6.78 6.15 11.90
N HIS A 385 -7.32 7.00 12.75
CA HIS A 385 -8.60 6.81 13.41
C HIS A 385 -9.57 7.93 13.03
N ALA A 386 -10.82 7.56 12.75
CA ALA A 386 -11.90 8.50 12.50
C ALA A 386 -13.24 7.93 12.97
N SER A 387 -14.15 8.80 13.41
CA SER A 387 -15.56 8.43 13.57
C SER A 387 -16.17 8.18 12.19
N CYS A 388 -17.04 7.17 12.12
CA CYS A 388 -17.77 6.81 10.92
C CYS A 388 -19.17 6.31 11.28
N LYS A 389 -20.04 6.25 10.28
CA LYS A 389 -21.37 5.67 10.45
C LYS A 389 -21.50 4.43 9.60
N LEU A 390 -21.76 3.29 10.24
CA LEU A 390 -22.27 2.12 9.53
C LEU A 390 -23.70 2.44 9.11
N THR A 391 -24.00 2.23 7.83
CA THR A 391 -25.34 2.50 7.28
C THR A 391 -26.10 1.21 7.00
N GLU A 392 -25.38 0.15 6.65
CA GLU A 392 -25.93 -1.13 6.24
C GLU A 392 -24.93 -2.27 6.45
N ILE A 393 -25.47 -3.48 6.60
CA ILE A 393 -24.70 -4.73 6.64
C ILE A 393 -25.27 -5.71 5.63
N ALA A 394 -24.39 -6.49 4.99
CA ALA A 394 -24.73 -7.58 4.09
C ALA A 394 -23.84 -8.79 4.40
N ILE A 395 -24.21 -9.97 3.90
CA ILE A 395 -23.45 -11.22 4.15
C ILE A 395 -21.96 -11.04 3.82
N ASN A 396 -21.66 -10.34 2.72
CA ASN A 396 -20.30 -10.17 2.23
C ASN A 396 -19.63 -8.86 2.66
N GLY A 397 -20.31 -7.96 3.39
CA GLY A 397 -19.71 -6.67 3.70
C GLY A 397 -20.59 -5.68 4.44
N ALA A 398 -20.21 -4.40 4.38
CA ALA A 398 -20.92 -3.31 5.03
C ALA A 398 -20.83 -2.01 4.21
N GLY A 399 -21.83 -1.15 4.37
CA GLY A 399 -21.81 0.22 3.89
C GLY A 399 -21.44 1.17 5.01
N VAL A 400 -20.51 2.08 4.75
CA VAL A 400 -19.99 3.03 5.75
C VAL A 400 -19.97 4.44 5.20
N GLU A 401 -20.23 5.43 6.03
CA GLU A 401 -20.03 6.85 5.72
C GLU A 401 -18.86 7.41 6.50
N LEU A 402 -17.91 8.01 5.77
CA LEU A 402 -16.69 8.63 6.31
C LEU A 402 -16.63 10.13 5.97
N PRO A 403 -15.95 10.97 6.76
CA PRO A 403 -15.78 12.39 6.41
C PRO A 403 -14.84 12.62 5.22
N PHE A 404 -14.16 11.58 4.75
CA PHE A 404 -13.20 11.62 3.64
C PHE A 404 -13.36 10.40 2.73
N SER A 405 -12.74 10.49 1.55
CA SER A 405 -12.64 9.33 0.66
C SER A 405 -11.51 8.41 1.11
N ILE A 406 -11.64 7.11 0.87
CA ILE A 406 -10.54 6.15 0.96
C ILE A 406 -10.32 5.54 -0.41
N SER A 407 -9.08 5.23 -0.73
CA SER A 407 -8.74 4.56 -1.98
C SER A 407 -9.43 3.20 -2.07
N ASN A 408 -9.75 2.79 -3.31
CA ASN A 408 -10.12 1.41 -3.58
C ASN A 408 -8.99 0.52 -3.05
N PHE A 409 -9.37 -0.61 -2.47
CA PHE A 409 -8.48 -1.56 -1.84
C PHE A 409 -7.83 -1.13 -0.52
N CYS A 410 -8.24 0.01 0.04
CA CYS A 410 -7.87 0.38 1.41
C CYS A 410 -8.31 -0.71 2.39
N ALA A 411 -7.35 -1.29 3.11
CA ALA A 411 -7.61 -2.20 4.22
C ALA A 411 -7.93 -1.38 5.47
N CYS A 412 -9.00 -1.74 6.17
CA CYS A 412 -9.44 -1.05 7.36
C CYS A 412 -10.10 -1.98 8.38
N GLU A 413 -10.29 -1.44 9.57
CA GLU A 413 -10.99 -2.02 10.70
C GLU A 413 -12.16 -1.10 11.08
N ILE A 414 -13.34 -1.67 11.32
CA ILE A 414 -14.52 -0.94 11.80
C ILE A 414 -15.00 -1.55 13.11
N SER A 415 -14.81 -0.85 14.22
CA SER A 415 -15.33 -1.24 15.53
C SER A 415 -16.64 -0.53 15.84
N SER A 416 -17.64 -1.27 16.31
CA SER A 416 -18.91 -0.70 16.77
C SER A 416 -19.48 -1.52 17.92
N ASN A 417 -20.27 -0.88 18.79
CA ASN A 417 -20.96 -1.62 19.85
C ASN A 417 -21.93 -2.66 19.28
N ALA A 418 -22.56 -2.38 18.14
CA ALA A 418 -23.45 -3.31 17.47
C ALA A 418 -22.72 -4.58 17.00
N PHE A 419 -21.46 -4.48 16.53
CA PHE A 419 -20.64 -5.66 16.27
C PHE A 419 -20.30 -6.44 17.54
N SER A 420 -20.08 -5.78 18.66
CA SER A 420 -19.87 -6.45 19.94
C SER A 420 -21.11 -7.23 20.40
N VAL A 421 -22.30 -6.62 20.31
CA VAL A 421 -23.59 -7.25 20.63
C VAL A 421 -23.85 -8.46 19.74
N ALA A 422 -23.51 -8.36 18.46
CA ALA A 422 -23.65 -9.44 17.48
C ALA A 422 -22.56 -10.52 17.57
N ASN A 423 -21.58 -10.37 18.48
CA ASN A 423 -20.38 -11.20 18.52
C ASN A 423 -19.61 -11.24 17.18
N LEU A 424 -19.69 -10.15 16.41
CA LEU A 424 -19.06 -9.94 15.10
C LEU A 424 -17.71 -9.22 15.17
N GLY A 425 -17.12 -9.06 16.35
CA GLY A 425 -15.82 -8.38 16.50
C GLY A 425 -14.69 -9.01 15.66
N ARG A 426 -14.79 -10.29 15.30
CA ARG A 426 -13.81 -10.96 14.42
C ARG A 426 -13.97 -10.62 12.93
N ALA A 427 -15.12 -10.08 12.55
CA ALA A 427 -15.48 -9.63 11.20
C ALA A 427 -15.26 -8.12 11.02
N GLN A 428 -14.59 -7.44 11.96
CA GLN A 428 -14.36 -5.99 11.86
C GLN A 428 -13.35 -5.58 10.79
N PHE A 429 -12.71 -6.52 10.08
CA PHE A 429 -11.72 -6.21 9.06
C PHE A 429 -12.33 -6.18 7.67
N PHE A 430 -11.99 -5.15 6.93
CA PHE A 430 -12.60 -4.83 5.67
C PHE A 430 -11.58 -4.38 4.64
N ARG A 431 -12.01 -4.45 3.38
CA ARG A 431 -11.38 -3.76 2.29
C ARG A 431 -12.38 -2.87 1.58
N SER A 432 -11.97 -1.67 1.19
CA SER A 432 -12.79 -0.74 0.43
C SER A 432 -12.86 -1.12 -1.05
N PHE A 433 -14.03 -0.97 -1.66
CA PHE A 433 -14.25 -1.33 -3.06
C PHE A 433 -14.96 -0.25 -3.84
N ILE A 434 -16.01 0.34 -3.27
CA ILE A 434 -16.78 1.39 -3.94
C ILE A 434 -16.69 2.62 -3.06
N SER A 435 -16.18 3.71 -3.61
CA SER A 435 -16.26 5.05 -3.00
C SER A 435 -17.15 5.91 -3.89
N LYS A 436 -18.30 6.36 -3.37
CA LYS A 436 -19.20 7.29 -4.07
C LYS A 436 -19.34 8.57 -3.26
N ALA A 437 -19.22 9.70 -3.94
CA ALA A 437 -19.64 10.96 -3.34
C ALA A 437 -21.15 10.89 -3.11
N ASN A 438 -21.59 11.14 -1.87
CA ASN A 438 -23.00 11.35 -1.61
C ASN A 438 -23.44 12.62 -2.35
N ASN A 439 -24.64 12.57 -2.94
CA ASN A 439 -25.23 13.73 -3.62
C ASN A 439 -25.55 14.87 -2.64
N ASP A 440 -25.58 14.58 -1.34
CA ASP A 440 -25.77 15.52 -0.26
C ASP A 440 -24.40 15.89 0.34
N SER A 441 -23.97 17.13 0.15
CA SER A 441 -22.69 17.65 0.65
C SER A 441 -22.58 17.69 2.18
N THR A 442 -23.71 17.50 2.89
CA THR A 442 -23.73 17.41 4.36
C THR A 442 -23.54 15.98 4.87
N LYS A 443 -23.70 14.97 4.01
CA LYS A 443 -23.47 13.56 4.34
C LYS A 443 -22.05 13.19 3.92
N GLY A 444 -21.38 12.38 4.74
CA GLY A 444 -20.03 11.90 4.45
C GLY A 444 -19.91 11.18 3.09
N LYS A 445 -18.71 10.76 2.73
CA LYS A 445 -18.47 9.88 1.58
C LYS A 445 -18.92 8.47 1.92
N TYR A 446 -19.78 7.90 1.09
CA TYR A 446 -20.23 6.52 1.23
C TYR A 446 -19.20 5.56 0.62
N HIS A 447 -18.86 4.53 1.39
CA HIS A 447 -17.97 3.46 1.00
C HIS A 447 -18.64 2.11 1.18
N ARG A 448 -18.55 1.25 0.17
CA ARG A 448 -18.89 -0.17 0.30
C ARG A 448 -17.62 -0.95 0.60
N LEU A 449 -17.69 -1.68 1.71
CA LEU A 449 -16.63 -2.52 2.23
C LEU A 449 -16.99 -4.00 2.05
N VAL A 450 -16.00 -4.85 1.79
CA VAL A 450 -16.16 -6.32 1.84
C VAL A 450 -15.30 -6.84 2.97
N PHE A 451 -15.79 -7.85 3.67
CA PHE A 451 -15.07 -8.46 4.78
C PHE A 451 -13.75 -9.10 4.34
N MET A 452 -12.77 -9.05 5.24
CA MET A 452 -11.48 -9.72 5.10
C MET A 452 -11.32 -10.82 6.14
N GLY A 453 -11.03 -12.03 5.68
CA GLY A 453 -10.81 -13.16 6.58
C GLY A 453 -12.04 -13.47 7.43
N GLN A 454 -13.20 -13.66 6.79
CA GLN A 454 -14.37 -14.33 7.37
C GLN A 454 -14.23 -15.85 7.24
N ASN A 455 -14.55 -16.57 8.31
CA ASN A 455 -14.76 -18.01 8.27
C ASN A 455 -16.27 -18.34 8.13
N VAL A 456 -16.61 -19.63 8.01
CA VAL A 456 -18.02 -20.08 7.89
C VAL A 456 -18.87 -19.67 9.09
N LYS A 457 -18.33 -19.76 10.31
CA LYS A 457 -19.05 -19.32 11.51
C LYS A 457 -19.32 -17.82 11.50
N ASP A 458 -18.37 -17.02 11.03
CA ASP A 458 -18.55 -15.58 10.90
C ASP A 458 -19.69 -15.28 9.89
N ASN A 459 -19.76 -16.02 8.78
CA ASN A 459 -20.85 -15.88 7.81
C ASN A 459 -22.20 -16.25 8.40
N ASP A 460 -22.27 -17.32 9.19
CA ASP A 460 -23.52 -17.76 9.81
C ASP A 460 -23.99 -16.75 10.87
N LEU A 461 -23.08 -16.18 11.66
CA LEU A 461 -23.39 -15.09 12.59
C LEU A 461 -23.89 -13.83 11.87
N VAL A 462 -23.27 -13.46 10.75
CA VAL A 462 -23.74 -12.30 9.96
C VAL A 462 -25.13 -12.57 9.37
N LYS A 463 -25.40 -13.79 8.87
CA LYS A 463 -26.72 -14.17 8.37
C LYS A 463 -27.78 -14.12 9.46
N GLU A 464 -27.50 -14.70 10.61
CA GLU A 464 -28.41 -14.69 11.77
C GLU A 464 -28.72 -13.24 12.18
N ALA A 465 -27.70 -12.39 12.28
CA ALA A 465 -27.91 -10.97 12.56
C ALA A 465 -28.80 -10.29 11.50
N ILE A 466 -28.56 -10.55 10.21
CA ILE A 466 -29.37 -10.03 9.11
C ILE A 466 -30.83 -10.50 9.21
N GLU A 467 -31.06 -11.77 9.47
CA GLU A 467 -32.40 -12.36 9.63
C GLU A 467 -33.14 -11.71 10.80
N LEU A 468 -32.51 -11.62 11.97
CA LEU A 468 -33.10 -10.99 13.15
C LEU A 468 -33.39 -9.50 12.95
N ILE A 469 -32.49 -8.76 12.29
CA ILE A 469 -32.70 -7.34 11.98
C ILE A 469 -33.85 -7.18 10.99
N THR A 470 -33.97 -8.08 10.02
CA THR A 470 -35.06 -8.06 9.04
C THR A 470 -36.41 -8.35 9.70
N GLU A 471 -36.45 -9.29 10.65
CA GLU A 471 -37.67 -9.71 11.33
C GLU A 471 -38.13 -8.71 12.39
N PHE A 472 -37.22 -8.26 13.26
CA PHE A 472 -37.56 -7.46 14.46
C PHE A 472 -37.26 -5.98 14.32
N GLY A 473 -36.47 -5.58 13.33
CA GLY A 473 -35.94 -4.24 13.17
C GLY A 473 -34.68 -3.99 14.01
N TYR A 474 -33.78 -3.14 13.50
CA TYR A 474 -32.47 -2.84 14.09
C TYR A 474 -32.54 -2.41 15.56
N GLU A 475 -33.44 -1.48 15.91
CA GLU A 475 -33.54 -0.93 17.28
C GLU A 475 -33.92 -1.97 18.33
N ARG A 476 -34.81 -2.90 17.99
CA ARG A 476 -35.25 -3.98 18.90
C ARG A 476 -34.17 -5.05 19.02
N TRP A 477 -33.55 -5.40 17.89
CA TRP A 477 -32.42 -6.32 17.86
C TRP A 477 -31.25 -5.82 18.73
N LEU A 478 -30.87 -4.54 18.62
CA LEU A 478 -29.78 -3.96 19.39
C LEU A 478 -30.01 -3.99 20.90
N LYS A 479 -31.28 -3.94 21.34
CA LYS A 479 -31.68 -4.04 22.75
C LYS A 479 -31.81 -5.48 23.25
N GLY A 480 -31.62 -6.48 22.39
CA GLY A 480 -31.84 -7.89 22.72
C GLY A 480 -33.31 -8.27 22.85
N GLU A 481 -34.23 -7.46 22.31
CA GLU A 481 -35.69 -7.70 22.32
C GLU A 481 -36.12 -8.64 21.18
N THR A 482 -35.33 -9.70 20.92
CA THR A 482 -35.50 -10.67 19.83
C THR A 482 -36.39 -11.84 20.20
N GLN A 483 -36.69 -12.02 21.49
CA GLN A 483 -37.75 -12.91 21.92
C GLN A 483 -39.05 -12.12 21.99
N ALA A 484 -40.07 -12.61 21.27
CA ALA A 484 -41.43 -12.26 21.58
C ALA A 484 -41.61 -12.42 23.09
N ASP A 485 -41.96 -11.32 23.74
CA ASP A 485 -42.38 -11.24 25.12
C ASP A 485 -43.70 -12.06 25.22
N GLU A 486 -43.60 -13.40 25.18
CA GLU A 486 -44.71 -14.36 25.28
C GLU A 486 -45.47 -14.16 26.61
N SER A 487 -44.90 -13.39 27.54
CA SER A 487 -45.50 -12.97 28.79
C SER A 487 -46.58 -11.88 28.65
N LYS A 488 -46.73 -11.23 27.48
CA LYS A 488 -47.69 -10.11 27.27
C LYS A 488 -48.87 -10.41 26.35
N ILE A 489 -48.99 -11.63 25.82
CA ILE A 489 -50.25 -12.06 25.21
C ILE A 489 -51.17 -12.54 26.34
N LYS A 490 -51.85 -11.58 26.99
CA LYS A 490 -53.06 -11.89 27.77
C LYS A 490 -54.03 -12.56 26.80
N LYS A 491 -54.17 -13.89 26.91
CA LYS A 491 -55.29 -14.60 26.30
C LYS A 491 -56.59 -13.98 26.87
N PRO A 492 -57.58 -13.66 26.02
CA PRO A 492 -58.90 -13.22 26.48
C PRO A 492 -59.60 -14.29 27.30
#